data_AF-A0A1H9VKP8-F1
#
_entry.id   AF-A0A1H9VKP8-F1
#
_cell.length_a   1.000
_cell.length_b   1.000
_cell.length_c   1.000
_cell.angle_alpha   90.00
_cell.angle_beta   90.00
_cell.angle_gamma   90.00
#
_symmetry.space_group_name_H-M   'P 1'
#
loop_
_entity.id
_entity.type
_entity.pdbx_description
1 polymer ?
#
loop_
_entity_poly.entity_id
_entity_poly.type
_entity_poly.pdbx_seq_one_letter_code
_entity_poly.pdbx_strand_id
1 'polypeptide(L)'
;MNTPDFEVRSALYRVLGVDLTQIHGIGPSLALKLVGECGTDLAAWPSSKHFTSWLCLAPGNKISGGKLLSSKTRRSSSRAAALLRLAATTIGRSDTALGAFYRRLSARAGKAKAVTAAARKIAVLFYNSLRHGMAYHDPGASQYEERYRSRVIGNLQRRAKAFGFILHEMPAEPDMAVS
;
A
#
# COMPACT_ATOMS: atom_id res chain seq x y z
N MET A 1 2.39 25.01 -0.12
CA MET A 1 1.30 24.00 -0.19
C MET A 1 0.06 24.70 0.35
N ASN A 2 -0.95 25.00 -0.47
CA ASN A 2 -2.13 25.75 -0.03
C ASN A 2 -2.89 24.90 1.00
N THR A 3 -2.74 25.24 2.28
CA THR A 3 -3.51 24.66 3.36
C THR A 3 -4.80 25.48 3.45
N PRO A 4 -5.97 24.88 3.19
CA PRO A 4 -7.26 25.57 3.39
C PRO A 4 -7.40 26.05 4.83
N ASP A 5 -7.97 27.25 4.98
CA ASP A 5 -8.11 28.00 6.24
C ASP A 5 -9.19 27.43 7.19
N PHE A 6 -10.04 26.53 6.69
CA PHE A 6 -11.12 25.91 7.45
C PHE A 6 -10.77 24.47 7.88
N GLU A 7 -11.49 23.96 8.88
CA GLU A 7 -11.29 22.60 9.41
C GLU A 7 -11.75 21.52 8.41
N VAL A 8 -10.91 21.23 7.43
CA VAL A 8 -11.21 20.32 6.31
C VAL A 8 -11.57 18.91 6.78
N ARG A 9 -10.96 18.45 7.87
CA ARG A 9 -11.23 17.12 8.41
C ARG A 9 -12.68 16.99 8.86
N SER A 10 -13.19 17.93 9.66
CA SER A 10 -14.56 17.89 10.16
C SER A 10 -15.57 18.08 9.02
N ALA A 11 -15.29 18.97 8.08
CA ALA A 11 -16.12 19.14 6.88
C ALA A 11 -16.20 17.87 6.01
N LEU A 12 -15.06 17.24 5.71
CA LEU A 12 -15.05 15.98 4.95
C LEU A 12 -15.75 14.85 5.69
N TYR A 13 -15.58 14.76 7.01
CA TYR A 13 -16.25 13.75 7.82
C TYR A 13 -17.78 13.90 7.77
N ARG A 14 -18.30 15.13 7.83
CA ARG A 14 -19.75 15.39 7.71
C ARG A 14 -20.31 14.99 6.36
N VAL A 15 -19.55 15.16 5.27
CA VAL A 15 -20.00 14.84 3.90
C VAL A 15 -19.87 13.35 3.61
N LEU A 16 -18.78 12.71 4.03
CA LEU A 16 -18.44 11.34 3.64
C LEU A 16 -18.87 10.30 4.68
N GLY A 17 -19.12 10.68 5.92
CA GLY A 17 -19.38 9.76 7.05
C GLY A 17 -18.15 8.95 7.48
N VAL A 18 -16.99 9.15 6.84
CA VAL A 18 -15.75 8.41 7.10
C VAL A 18 -14.57 9.35 7.23
N ASP A 19 -13.66 9.02 8.16
CA ASP A 19 -12.43 9.78 8.35
C ASP A 19 -11.28 9.20 7.51
N LEU A 20 -11.10 9.75 6.32
CA LEU A 20 -10.01 9.35 5.41
C LEU A 20 -8.61 9.67 5.96
N THR A 21 -8.50 10.55 6.96
CA THR A 21 -7.21 10.93 7.53
C THR A 21 -6.60 9.86 8.43
N GLN A 22 -7.39 8.84 8.78
CA GLN A 22 -6.90 7.63 9.45
C GLN A 22 -5.92 6.84 8.57
N ILE A 23 -6.05 6.93 7.25
CA ILE A 23 -5.13 6.29 6.32
C ILE A 23 -3.81 7.06 6.33
N HIS A 24 -2.75 6.44 6.83
CA HIS A 24 -1.43 7.06 6.84
C HIS A 24 -1.02 7.58 5.45
N GLY A 25 -0.45 8.78 5.44
CA GLY A 25 -0.09 9.51 4.22
C GLY A 25 -1.22 10.29 3.57
N ILE A 26 -2.47 10.16 4.05
CA ILE A 26 -3.59 11.01 3.64
C ILE A 26 -3.86 12.06 4.72
N GLY A 27 -3.35 13.28 4.50
CA GLY A 27 -3.75 14.45 5.30
C GLY A 27 -5.06 15.07 4.82
N PRO A 28 -5.69 15.98 5.60
CA PRO A 28 -6.97 16.60 5.25
C PRO A 28 -6.98 17.25 3.86
N SER A 29 -5.93 18.01 3.52
CA SER A 29 -5.83 18.65 2.20
C SER A 29 -5.66 17.65 1.05
N LEU A 30 -5.01 16.51 1.31
CA LEU A 30 -4.86 15.46 0.32
C LEU A 30 -6.17 14.70 0.14
N ALA A 31 -6.88 14.40 1.23
CA ALA A 31 -8.21 13.81 1.21
C ALA A 31 -9.16 14.67 0.39
N LEU A 32 -9.20 15.98 0.65
CA LEU A 32 -10.04 16.93 -0.10
C LEU A 32 -9.74 16.90 -1.60
N LYS A 33 -8.45 16.92 -1.99
CA LYS A 33 -8.07 16.85 -3.40
C LYS A 33 -8.45 15.51 -4.03
N LEU A 34 -8.25 14.39 -3.33
CA LEU A 34 -8.64 13.07 -3.84
C LEU A 34 -10.15 12.96 -4.03
N VAL A 35 -10.94 13.46 -3.07
CA VAL A 35 -12.40 13.51 -3.17
C VAL A 35 -12.84 14.43 -4.31
N GLY A 36 -12.18 15.59 -4.50
CA GLY A 36 -12.46 16.48 -5.63
C GLY A 36 -12.15 15.86 -7.00
N GLU A 37 -11.15 14.97 -7.09
CA GLU A 37 -10.79 14.28 -8.35
C GLU A 37 -11.61 13.02 -8.60
N CYS A 38 -11.99 12.29 -7.55
CA CYS A 38 -12.64 10.98 -7.66
C CYS A 38 -14.15 11.02 -7.39
N GLY A 39 -14.66 12.10 -6.80
CA GLY A 39 -16.02 12.20 -6.29
C GLY A 39 -16.17 11.64 -4.87
N THR A 40 -17.38 11.81 -4.33
CA THR A 40 -17.80 11.29 -3.01
C THR A 40 -18.37 9.87 -3.08
N ASP A 41 -18.63 9.36 -4.28
CA ASP A 41 -19.04 7.97 -4.49
C ASP A 41 -18.17 7.32 -5.58
N LEU A 42 -17.61 6.17 -5.26
CA LEU A 42 -16.73 5.39 -6.14
C LEU A 42 -17.48 4.24 -6.84
N ALA A 43 -18.81 4.29 -6.91
CA ALA A 43 -19.67 3.28 -7.56
C ALA A 43 -19.28 2.94 -8.99
N ALA A 44 -18.77 3.91 -9.73
CA ALA A 44 -18.35 3.75 -11.11
C ALA A 44 -17.28 2.66 -11.28
N TRP A 45 -16.55 2.33 -10.21
CA TRP A 45 -15.60 1.21 -10.20
C TRP A 45 -16.21 0.05 -9.39
N PRO A 46 -16.51 -1.11 -10.02
CA PRO A 46 -17.09 -2.25 -9.30
C PRO A 46 -16.17 -2.85 -8.23
N SER A 47 -14.86 -2.60 -8.31
CA SER A 47 -13.91 -3.04 -7.29
C SER A 47 -12.69 -2.13 -7.22
N SER A 48 -11.96 -2.22 -6.11
CA SER A 48 -10.66 -1.54 -5.93
C SER A 48 -9.64 -1.88 -7.01
N LYS A 49 -9.75 -3.06 -7.66
CA LYS A 49 -8.90 -3.42 -8.81
C LYS A 49 -9.19 -2.52 -10.02
N HIS A 50 -10.47 -2.24 -10.31
CA HIS A 50 -10.87 -1.33 -11.38
C HIS A 50 -10.40 0.10 -11.08
N PHE A 51 -10.60 0.58 -9.85
CA PHE A 51 -10.14 1.89 -9.41
C PHE A 51 -8.63 2.07 -9.56
N THR A 52 -7.84 1.10 -9.07
CA THR A 52 -6.37 1.16 -9.19
C THR A 52 -5.86 0.99 -10.64
N SER A 53 -6.63 0.33 -11.50
CA SER A 53 -6.35 0.26 -12.95
C SER A 53 -6.61 1.61 -13.63
N TRP A 54 -7.72 2.28 -13.29
CA TRP A 54 -8.04 3.63 -13.79
C TRP A 54 -6.95 4.64 -13.40
N LEU A 55 -6.48 4.60 -12.15
CA LEU A 55 -5.34 5.38 -11.67
C LEU A 55 -3.99 5.00 -12.31
N CYS A 56 -3.92 3.95 -13.13
CA CYS A 56 -2.70 3.40 -13.71
C CYS A 56 -1.64 3.03 -12.66
N LEU A 57 -2.09 2.61 -11.47
CA LEU A 57 -1.24 2.08 -10.39
C LEU A 57 -1.13 0.55 -10.43
N ALA A 58 -2.05 -0.11 -11.13
CA ALA A 58 -1.96 -1.53 -11.43
C ALA A 58 -0.92 -1.80 -12.54
N PRO A 59 -0.21 -2.95 -12.49
CA PRO A 59 0.68 -3.37 -13.56
C PRO A 59 -0.11 -3.60 -14.85
N GLY A 60 0.43 -3.13 -15.97
CA GLY A 60 -0.13 -3.39 -17.30
C GLY A 60 0.51 -4.65 -17.90
N ASN A 61 -0.16 -5.79 -17.78
CA ASN A 61 0.33 -7.04 -18.35
C ASN A 61 0.03 -7.08 -19.86
N LYS A 62 1.06 -6.88 -20.69
CA LYS A 62 0.99 -7.08 -22.14
C LYS A 62 1.29 -8.55 -22.42
N ILE A 63 0.28 -9.33 -22.81
CA ILE A 63 0.38 -10.75 -23.10
C ILE A 63 0.09 -10.97 -24.59
N SER A 64 0.94 -11.76 -25.26
CA SER A 64 0.71 -12.22 -26.64
C SER A 64 1.14 -13.68 -26.76
N GLY A 65 0.35 -14.51 -27.44
CA GLY A 65 0.64 -15.95 -27.59
C GLY A 65 0.87 -16.69 -26.27
N GLY A 66 0.18 -16.30 -25.20
CA GLY A 66 0.35 -16.87 -23.85
C GLY A 66 1.62 -16.42 -23.09
N LYS A 67 2.50 -15.61 -23.70
CA LYS A 67 3.72 -15.10 -23.06
C LYS A 67 3.54 -13.66 -22.55
N LEU A 68 4.07 -13.38 -21.37
CA LEU A 68 4.13 -12.03 -20.81
C LEU A 68 5.25 -11.23 -21.48
N LEU A 69 4.88 -10.25 -22.30
CA LEU A 69 5.82 -9.37 -23.00
C LEU A 69 6.26 -8.19 -22.13
N SER A 70 5.39 -7.69 -21.26
CA SER A 70 5.68 -6.57 -20.35
C SER A 70 4.70 -6.54 -19.20
N SER A 71 5.15 -6.09 -18.02
CA SER A 71 4.32 -5.84 -16.83
C SER A 71 4.46 -4.41 -16.31
N LYS A 72 4.98 -3.49 -17.13
CA LYS A 72 5.19 -2.10 -16.75
C LYS A 72 3.85 -1.41 -16.47
N THR A 73 3.80 -0.58 -15.43
CA THR A 73 2.65 0.27 -15.16
C THR A 73 2.49 1.32 -16.26
N ARG A 74 1.25 1.59 -16.69
CA ARG A 74 0.97 2.64 -17.68
C ARG A 74 1.39 4.02 -17.15
N ARG A 75 1.83 4.88 -18.07
CA ARG A 75 2.00 6.31 -17.78
C ARG A 75 0.61 6.92 -17.58
N SER A 76 0.52 7.90 -16.68
CA SER A 76 -0.76 8.53 -16.34
C SER A 76 -0.56 10.01 -16.09
N SER A 77 -1.48 10.81 -16.61
CA SER A 77 -1.68 12.22 -16.31
C SER A 77 -2.66 12.45 -15.15
N SER A 78 -3.18 11.39 -14.52
CA SER A 78 -4.14 11.48 -13.42
C SER A 78 -3.53 12.21 -12.23
N ARG A 79 -4.16 13.32 -11.84
CA ARG A 79 -3.77 14.10 -10.67
C ARG A 79 -3.95 13.27 -9.40
N ALA A 80 -5.05 12.52 -9.26
CA ALA A 80 -5.25 11.58 -8.16
C ALA A 80 -4.12 10.55 -8.04
N ALA A 81 -3.65 9.99 -9.15
CA ALA A 81 -2.52 9.05 -9.13
C ALA A 81 -1.21 9.72 -8.71
N ALA A 82 -0.97 10.98 -9.12
CA ALA A 82 0.20 11.74 -8.69
C ALA A 82 0.16 12.06 -7.18
N LEU A 83 -1.01 12.45 -6.67
CA LEU A 83 -1.26 12.71 -5.26
C LEU A 83 -1.00 11.47 -4.39
N LEU A 84 -1.48 10.30 -4.82
CA LEU A 84 -1.24 9.03 -4.12
C LEU A 84 0.25 8.62 -4.13
N ARG A 85 0.98 8.92 -5.21
CA ARG A 85 2.43 8.69 -5.26
C ARG A 85 3.19 9.63 -4.33
N LEU A 86 2.73 10.87 -4.18
CA LEU A 86 3.30 11.83 -3.21
C LEU A 86 3.03 11.38 -1.76
N ALA A 87 1.84 10.86 -1.46
CA ALA A 87 1.57 10.24 -0.16
C ALA A 87 2.50 9.04 0.10
N ALA A 88 2.71 8.21 -0.93
CA ALA A 88 3.56 7.04 -0.80
C ALA A 88 5.03 7.36 -0.49
N THR A 89 5.57 8.49 -0.99
CA THR A 89 6.96 8.88 -0.69
C THR A 89 7.14 9.34 0.75
N THR A 90 6.12 9.96 1.37
CA THR A 90 6.19 10.42 2.77
C THR A 90 6.05 9.25 3.75
N ILE A 91 5.15 8.29 3.47
CA ILE A 91 4.93 7.10 4.29
C ILE A 91 6.19 6.23 4.41
N GLY A 92 7.07 6.24 3.40
CA GLY A 92 8.30 5.44 3.45
C GLY A 92 9.20 5.73 4.66
N ARG A 93 9.05 6.89 5.29
CA ARG A 93 9.80 7.33 6.47
C ARG A 93 9.07 7.11 7.80
N SER A 94 7.82 6.65 7.79
CA SER A 94 7.02 6.47 9.02
C SER A 94 7.14 5.05 9.58
N ASP A 95 6.93 4.91 10.88
CA ASP A 95 6.92 3.61 11.56
C ASP A 95 5.55 2.92 11.51
N THR A 96 5.03 2.77 10.29
CA THR A 96 3.71 2.20 10.01
C THR A 96 3.83 0.93 9.20
N ALA A 97 2.77 0.13 9.13
CA ALA A 97 2.77 -1.09 8.31
C ALA A 97 2.98 -0.77 6.81
N LEU A 98 2.43 0.34 6.33
CA LEU A 98 2.66 0.83 4.96
C LEU A 98 4.11 1.30 4.76
N GLY A 99 4.71 1.93 5.78
CA GLY A 99 6.12 2.33 5.79
C GLY A 99 7.06 1.12 5.73
N ALA A 100 6.84 0.11 6.57
CA ALA A 100 7.58 -1.15 6.55
C ALA A 100 7.46 -1.86 5.18
N PHE A 101 6.24 -1.90 4.61
CA PHE A 101 6.04 -2.41 3.24
C PHE A 101 6.87 -1.64 2.20
N TYR A 102 6.86 -0.30 2.26
CA TYR A 102 7.61 0.55 1.35
C TYR A 102 9.11 0.27 1.45
N ARG A 103 9.68 0.32 2.68
CA ARG A 103 11.11 0.13 2.92
C ARG A 103 11.59 -1.22 2.37
N ARG A 104 10.91 -2.30 2.73
CA ARG A 104 11.23 -3.65 2.25
C ARG A 104 11.16 -3.76 0.73
N LEU A 105 10.10 -3.23 0.11
CA LEU A 105 9.97 -3.30 -1.34
C LEU A 105 11.01 -2.42 -2.05
N SER A 106 11.36 -1.28 -1.45
CA SER A 106 12.36 -0.37 -2.00
C SER A 106 13.76 -0.99 -1.99
N ALA A 107 14.12 -1.70 -0.92
CA ALA A 107 15.37 -2.43 -0.82
C ALA A 107 15.46 -3.57 -1.86
N ARG A 108 14.37 -4.30 -2.07
CA ARG A 108 14.35 -5.45 -3.00
C ARG A 108 14.24 -5.06 -4.48
N ALA A 109 13.45 -4.04 -4.81
CA ALA A 109 13.00 -3.78 -6.18
C ALA A 109 13.23 -2.33 -6.65
N GLY A 110 13.79 -1.47 -5.80
CA GLY A 110 14.06 -0.07 -6.08
C GLY A 110 12.90 0.88 -5.68
N LYS A 111 13.27 2.12 -5.38
CA LYS A 111 12.37 3.17 -4.87
C LYS A 111 11.18 3.44 -5.79
N ALA A 112 11.40 3.53 -7.11
CA ALA A 112 10.34 3.84 -8.07
C ALA A 112 9.20 2.79 -8.07
N LYS A 113 9.54 1.51 -7.99
CA LYS A 113 8.56 0.42 -7.88
C LYS A 113 7.85 0.45 -6.53
N ALA A 114 8.59 0.73 -5.45
CA ALA A 114 8.03 0.84 -4.12
C ALA A 114 7.00 1.97 -4.00
N VAL A 115 7.28 3.15 -4.54
CA VAL A 115 6.34 4.30 -4.57
C VAL A 115 5.03 3.90 -5.26
N THR A 116 5.10 3.31 -6.45
CA THR A 116 3.89 2.94 -7.20
C THR A 116 3.09 1.85 -6.48
N ALA A 117 3.76 0.87 -5.90
CA ALA A 117 3.09 -0.20 -5.16
C ALA A 117 2.47 0.28 -3.83
N ALA A 118 3.14 1.19 -3.12
CA ALA A 118 2.61 1.80 -1.91
C ALA A 118 1.43 2.72 -2.24
N ALA A 119 1.53 3.54 -3.29
CA ALA A 119 0.41 4.34 -3.81
C ALA A 119 -0.80 3.45 -4.14
N ARG A 120 -0.57 2.29 -4.76
CA ARG A 120 -1.63 1.31 -5.03
C ARG A 120 -2.29 0.80 -3.74
N LYS A 121 -1.52 0.54 -2.68
CA LYS A 121 -2.09 0.12 -1.38
C LYS A 121 -2.94 1.23 -0.75
N ILE A 122 -2.44 2.46 -0.74
CA ILE A 122 -3.18 3.64 -0.25
C ILE A 122 -4.48 3.79 -1.03
N ALA A 123 -4.44 3.67 -2.36
CA ALA A 123 -5.63 3.76 -3.21
C ALA A 123 -6.69 2.70 -2.90
N VAL A 124 -6.26 1.47 -2.57
CA VAL A 124 -7.18 0.39 -2.16
C VAL A 124 -7.82 0.70 -0.81
N LEU A 125 -7.04 1.21 0.15
CA LEU A 125 -7.58 1.64 1.45
C LEU A 125 -8.58 2.77 1.27
N PHE A 126 -8.21 3.81 0.52
CA PHE A 126 -9.09 4.93 0.17
C PHE A 126 -10.40 4.44 -0.45
N TYR A 127 -10.32 3.57 -1.46
CA TYR A 127 -11.52 3.02 -2.10
C TYR A 127 -12.41 2.26 -1.11
N ASN A 128 -11.83 1.38 -0.29
CA ASN A 128 -12.60 0.58 0.66
C ASN A 128 -13.20 1.43 1.78
N SER A 129 -12.49 2.45 2.26
CA SER A 129 -13.01 3.38 3.27
C SER A 129 -14.19 4.18 2.72
N LEU A 130 -14.07 4.72 1.51
CA LEU A 130 -15.13 5.53 0.90
C LEU A 130 -16.33 4.71 0.43
N ARG A 131 -16.10 3.53 -0.15
CA ARG A 131 -17.16 2.68 -0.73
C ARG A 131 -17.86 1.80 0.31
N HIS A 132 -17.15 1.35 1.33
CA HIS A 132 -17.65 0.34 2.28
C HIS A 132 -17.61 0.79 3.74
N GLY A 133 -17.27 2.05 4.03
CA GLY A 133 -17.20 2.56 5.40
C GLY A 133 -16.07 1.96 6.22
N MET A 134 -15.06 1.36 5.58
CA MET A 134 -14.01 0.64 6.30
C MET A 134 -13.10 1.59 7.08
N ALA A 135 -13.07 1.43 8.40
CA ALA A 135 -12.12 2.10 9.27
C ALA A 135 -10.74 1.45 9.15
N TYR A 136 -9.74 2.22 8.75
CA TYR A 136 -8.36 1.75 8.71
C TYR A 136 -7.73 1.84 10.10
N HIS A 137 -7.17 0.74 10.56
CA HIS A 137 -6.31 0.69 11.74
C HIS A 137 -4.94 0.17 11.33
N ASP A 138 -3.89 0.91 11.66
CA ASP A 138 -2.53 0.51 11.30
C ASP A 138 -2.03 -0.59 12.24
N PRO A 139 -1.63 -1.76 11.71
CA PRO A 139 -1.06 -2.81 12.55
C PRO A 139 0.34 -2.50 13.09
N GLY A 140 0.98 -1.41 12.64
CA GLY A 140 2.35 -1.06 12.98
C GLY A 140 3.42 -1.80 12.14
N ALA A 141 4.64 -1.27 12.18
CA ALA A 141 5.77 -1.83 11.44
C ALA A 141 6.17 -3.22 11.96
N SER A 142 6.30 -3.39 13.28
CA SER A 142 6.74 -4.65 13.89
C SER A 142 5.80 -5.81 13.59
N GLN A 143 4.48 -5.61 13.72
CA GLN A 143 3.50 -6.65 13.38
C GLN A 143 3.50 -6.98 11.88
N TYR A 144 3.72 -5.97 11.03
CA TYR A 144 3.87 -6.18 9.59
C TYR A 144 5.08 -7.05 9.25
N GLU A 145 6.22 -6.78 9.90
CA GLU A 145 7.47 -7.52 9.74
C GLU A 145 7.36 -8.95 10.26
N GLU A 146 6.74 -9.16 11.42
CA GLU A 146 6.48 -10.50 11.96
C GLU A 146 5.61 -11.31 10.99
N ARG A 147 4.48 -10.75 10.55
CA ARG A 147 3.61 -11.41 9.56
C ARG A 147 4.32 -11.64 8.22
N TYR A 148 5.33 -10.87 7.88
CA TYR A 148 6.16 -11.13 6.71
C TYR A 148 7.12 -12.31 6.98
N ARG A 149 7.80 -12.32 8.12
CA ARG A 149 8.68 -13.41 8.56
C ARG A 149 7.94 -14.75 8.56
N SER A 150 6.77 -14.84 9.19
CA SER A 150 6.00 -16.09 9.22
C SER A 150 5.61 -16.57 7.81
N ARG A 151 5.26 -15.66 6.88
CA ARG A 151 5.01 -16.03 5.48
C ARG A 151 6.25 -16.53 4.75
N VAL A 152 7.41 -15.93 5.01
CA VAL A 152 8.69 -16.37 4.42
C VAL A 152 9.02 -17.77 4.91
N ILE A 153 8.94 -18.01 6.22
CA ILE A 153 9.19 -19.34 6.82
C ILE A 153 8.21 -20.37 6.25
N GLY A 154 6.91 -20.06 6.18
CA GLY A 154 5.93 -20.98 5.61
C GLY A 154 6.14 -21.25 4.11
N ASN A 155 6.69 -20.29 3.34
CA ASN A 155 7.11 -20.54 1.95
C ASN A 155 8.35 -21.45 1.90
N LEU A 156 9.32 -21.24 2.79
CA LEU A 156 10.54 -22.06 2.87
C LEU A 156 10.20 -23.51 3.24
N GLN A 157 9.35 -23.72 4.24
CA GLN A 157 8.86 -25.05 4.63
C GLN A 157 8.20 -25.78 3.44
N ARG A 158 7.31 -25.10 2.71
CA ARG A 158 6.67 -25.67 1.51
C ARG A 158 7.68 -26.03 0.43
N ARG A 159 8.71 -25.20 0.25
CA ARG A 159 9.76 -25.44 -0.75
C ARG A 159 10.68 -26.60 -0.34
N ALA A 160 11.06 -26.69 0.94
CA ALA A 160 11.84 -27.81 1.48
C ALA A 160 11.10 -29.14 1.30
N LYS A 161 9.79 -29.16 1.63
CA LYS A 161 8.94 -30.34 1.45
C LYS A 161 8.88 -30.82 0.00
N ALA A 162 8.86 -29.90 -0.97
CA ALA A 162 8.87 -30.25 -2.39
C ALA A 162 10.17 -30.96 -2.84
N PHE A 163 11.25 -30.81 -2.08
CA PHE A 163 12.53 -31.50 -2.30
C PHE A 163 12.74 -32.68 -1.33
N GLY A 164 11.75 -33.05 -0.53
CA GLY A 164 11.86 -34.13 0.46
C GLY A 164 12.62 -33.75 1.75
N PHE A 165 12.85 -32.47 2.00
CA PHE A 165 13.52 -31.98 3.21
C PHE A 165 12.51 -31.42 4.24
N ILE A 166 12.89 -31.49 5.52
CA ILE A 166 12.16 -30.85 6.63
C ILE A 166 13.00 -29.67 7.15
N LEU A 167 12.36 -28.51 7.34
CA LEU A 167 13.01 -27.33 7.90
C LEU A 167 12.99 -27.43 9.42
N HIS A 168 14.17 -27.51 10.04
CA HIS A 168 14.34 -27.40 11.48
C HIS A 168 14.86 -26.01 11.86
N GLU A 169 14.32 -25.46 12.95
CA GLU A 169 14.87 -24.24 13.56
C GLU A 169 16.20 -24.58 14.24
N MET A 170 17.18 -23.69 14.08
CA MET A 170 18.45 -23.85 14.77
C MET A 170 18.26 -23.53 16.26
N PRO A 171 18.85 -24.30 17.19
CA PRO A 171 18.85 -23.94 18.60
C PRO A 171 19.51 -22.57 18.76
N ALA A 172 18.95 -21.72 19.63
CA ALA A 172 19.54 -20.44 19.96
C ALA A 172 20.92 -20.68 20.60
N GLU A 173 21.99 -20.16 20.00
CA GLU A 173 23.31 -20.19 20.64
C GLU A 173 23.24 -19.39 21.95
N PRO A 174 23.68 -19.93 23.09
CA PRO A 174 23.85 -19.14 24.30
C PRO A 174 24.90 -18.07 24.04
N ASP A 175 24.56 -16.81 24.35
CA ASP A 175 25.43 -15.63 24.25
C ASP A 175 26.87 -15.98 24.68
N MET A 176 27.79 -16.02 23.73
CA MET A 176 29.21 -15.90 24.07
C MET A 176 29.43 -14.47 24.53
N ALA A 177 29.25 -14.27 25.84
CA ALA A 177 29.73 -13.10 26.56
C ALA A 177 31.22 -12.93 26.25
N VAL A 178 31.54 -11.99 25.36
CA VAL A 178 32.89 -11.52 25.13
C VAL A 178 33.33 -10.83 26.42
N SER A 179 34.23 -11.48 27.16
CA SER A 179 34.93 -10.93 28.33
C SER A 179 35.97 -9.90 27.91
#